data_AF-A0A3Q2QUL4-F1
#
_entry.id   AF-A0A3Q2QUL4-F1
#
_cell.length_a   1.000
_cell.length_b   1.000
_cell.length_c   1.000
_cell.angle_alpha   90.00
_cell.angle_beta   90.00
_cell.angle_gamma   90.00
#
_symmetry.space_group_name_H-M   'P 1'
#
loop_
_entity.id
_entity.type
_entity.pdbx_description
1 polymer ?
#
loop_
_entity_poly.entity_id
_entity_poly.type
_entity_poly.pdbx_seq_one_letter_code
_entity_poly.pdbx_strand_id
1 'polypeptide(L)'
;MLLLLVKTESEELHNLGDDVLLPCNCADRDLKEGFKWQTENPPSLIFKVKPTEEINWGNYKTRVQMFVNESSNDCSILLKNITEDDNKTYTCRFKNGVFPPDIPRVVTSPRQYLTIIPALVLLLMGCIVGFIGITYL
;
A
#
# COMPACT_ATOMS: atom_id res chain seq x y z
N MET A 1 -11.45 -1.42 -21.20
CA MET A 1 -11.30 -2.14 -19.93
C MET A 1 -9.93 -1.83 -19.36
N LEU A 2 -9.90 -1.29 -18.14
CA LEU A 2 -8.68 -0.96 -17.41
C LEU A 2 -8.52 -1.96 -16.26
N LEU A 3 -7.29 -2.34 -15.98
CA LEU A 3 -6.94 -3.22 -14.88
C LEU A 3 -5.98 -2.50 -13.94
N LEU A 4 -6.10 -2.78 -12.66
CA LEU A 4 -5.21 -2.28 -11.64
C LEU A 4 -4.12 -3.31 -11.37
N LEU A 5 -2.88 -2.96 -11.69
CA LEU A 5 -1.71 -3.69 -11.24
C LEU A 5 -1.34 -3.18 -9.85
N VAL A 6 -1.39 -4.07 -8.87
CA VAL A 6 -0.95 -3.83 -7.50
C VAL A 6 0.42 -4.47 -7.35
N LYS A 7 1.45 -3.65 -7.21
CA LYS A 7 2.83 -4.11 -6.99
C LYS A 7 3.25 -3.83 -5.56
N THR A 8 3.32 -4.90 -4.77
CA THR A 8 3.75 -4.92 -3.36
C THR A 8 4.95 -5.87 -3.22
N GLU A 9 4.87 -6.88 -2.35
CA GLU A 9 5.76 -8.05 -2.35
C GLU A 9 5.41 -9.03 -3.49
N SER A 10 4.15 -9.02 -3.95
CA SER A 10 3.64 -9.71 -5.14
C SER A 10 3.13 -8.71 -6.19
N GLU A 11 2.98 -9.17 -7.43
CA GLU A 11 2.28 -8.44 -8.50
C GLU A 11 0.92 -9.09 -8.76
N GLU A 12 -0.16 -8.35 -8.51
CA GLU A 12 -1.53 -8.82 -8.63
C GLU A 12 -2.36 -7.92 -9.54
N LEU A 13 -3.31 -8.52 -10.26
CA LEU A 13 -4.16 -7.82 -11.21
C LEU A 13 -5.61 -7.84 -10.71
N HIS A 14 -6.16 -6.64 -10.52
CA HIS A 14 -7.50 -6.41 -10.00
C HIS A 14 -8.33 -5.59 -11.00
N ASN A 15 -9.66 -5.69 -10.92
CA ASN A 15 -10.55 -4.83 -11.68
C ASN A 15 -10.78 -3.50 -10.93
N LEU A 16 -11.17 -2.47 -11.67
CA LEU A 16 -11.69 -1.26 -11.03
C LEU A 16 -12.96 -1.60 -10.25
N GLY A 17 -13.09 -1.07 -9.04
CA GLY A 17 -14.16 -1.39 -8.09
C GLY A 17 -13.83 -2.52 -7.11
N ASP A 18 -12.75 -3.27 -7.31
CA ASP A 18 -12.30 -4.28 -6.35
C ASP A 18 -11.73 -3.62 -5.07
N ASP A 19 -11.58 -4.43 -4.02
CA ASP A 19 -10.95 -4.05 -2.76
C ASP A 19 -9.53 -4.64 -2.71
N VAL A 20 -8.53 -3.80 -2.38
CA VAL A 20 -7.11 -4.20 -2.39
C VAL A 20 -6.52 -4.10 -1.00
N LEU A 21 -5.83 -5.17 -0.58
CA LEU A 21 -5.07 -5.19 0.66
C LEU A 21 -3.68 -4.59 0.43
N LEU A 22 -3.35 -3.56 1.20
CA LEU A 22 -2.04 -2.92 1.21
C LEU A 22 -1.28 -3.36 2.47
N PRO A 23 -0.30 -4.27 2.36
CA PRO A 23 0.38 -4.83 3.52
C PRO A 23 1.28 -3.82 4.22
N CYS A 24 1.26 -3.78 5.56
CA CYS A 24 2.28 -3.08 6.36
C CYS A 24 2.53 -3.86 7.66
N ASN A 25 3.64 -4.58 7.71
CA ASN A 25 4.12 -5.20 8.94
C ASN A 25 4.76 -4.12 9.84
N CYS A 26 4.19 -3.94 11.02
CA CYS A 26 4.61 -2.96 12.01
C CYS A 26 4.86 -3.60 13.39
N ALA A 27 5.34 -4.85 13.42
CA ALA A 27 5.61 -5.61 14.65
C ALA A 27 6.50 -4.88 15.68
N ASP A 28 7.50 -4.13 15.21
CA ASP A 28 8.44 -3.44 16.10
C ASP A 28 8.02 -1.99 16.42
N ARG A 29 6.77 -1.60 16.15
CA ARG A 29 6.33 -0.22 16.35
C ARG A 29 6.30 0.16 17.83
N ASP A 30 6.64 1.41 18.13
CA ASP A 30 6.40 1.98 19.45
C ASP A 30 4.92 2.32 19.60
N LEU A 31 4.20 1.63 20.50
CA LEU A 31 2.80 1.90 20.80
C LEU A 31 2.58 3.27 21.46
N LYS A 32 3.63 3.89 22.02
CA LYS A 32 3.59 5.28 22.52
C LYS A 32 3.65 6.31 21.41
N GLU A 33 3.89 5.88 20.17
CA GLU A 33 3.97 6.72 18.99
C GLU A 33 2.86 6.35 17.99
N GLY A 34 2.43 7.34 17.21
CA GLY A 34 1.46 7.11 16.16
C GLY A 34 2.09 6.54 14.89
N PHE A 35 1.30 5.85 14.08
CA PHE A 35 1.67 5.50 12.70
C PHE A 35 0.76 6.20 11.70
N LYS A 36 1.21 6.33 10.46
CA LYS A 36 0.44 6.97 9.39
C LYS A 36 0.58 6.24 8.07
N TRP A 37 -0.47 6.35 7.27
CA TRP A 37 -0.47 6.01 5.86
C TRP A 37 -0.53 7.26 5.02
N GLN A 38 0.27 7.31 3.96
CA GLN A 38 0.32 8.43 3.05
C GLN A 38 0.65 7.98 1.63
N THR A 39 0.23 8.79 0.66
CA THR A 39 0.76 8.71 -0.71
C THR A 39 2.10 9.44 -0.80
N GLU A 40 2.92 9.17 -1.81
CA GLU A 40 4.21 9.88 -1.99
C GLU A 40 4.22 10.90 -3.12
N ASN A 41 3.52 10.64 -4.23
CA ASN A 41 3.57 11.47 -5.43
C ASN A 41 2.15 11.73 -5.98
N PRO A 42 1.46 12.81 -5.55
CA PRO A 42 1.86 13.78 -4.53
C PRO A 42 1.67 13.23 -3.09
N PRO A 43 2.34 13.82 -2.08
CA PRO A 43 2.18 13.40 -0.70
C PRO A 43 0.82 13.84 -0.14
N SER A 44 0.00 12.87 0.24
CA SER A 44 -1.32 13.10 0.85
C SER A 44 -1.51 12.15 2.03
N LEU A 45 -2.02 12.69 3.15
CA LEU A 45 -2.31 11.88 4.32
C LEU A 45 -3.57 11.05 4.04
N ILE A 46 -3.46 9.73 4.21
CA ILE A 46 -4.61 8.82 4.18
C ILE A 46 -5.25 8.81 5.57
N PHE A 47 -4.45 8.46 6.58
CA PHE A 47 -4.78 8.65 7.98
C PHE A 47 -3.52 8.62 8.86
N LYS A 48 -3.67 9.10 10.10
CA LYS A 48 -2.70 8.96 11.18
C LYS A 48 -3.40 8.47 12.43
N VAL A 49 -2.94 7.35 12.98
CA VAL A 49 -3.37 6.87 14.30
C VAL A 49 -2.47 7.49 15.34
N LYS A 50 -3.07 8.10 16.38
CA LYS A 50 -2.34 8.63 17.53
C LYS A 50 -2.18 7.54 18.61
N PRO A 51 -1.28 7.75 19.59
CA PRO A 51 -1.16 6.85 20.75
C PRO A 51 -2.44 6.72 21.56
N THR A 52 -3.31 7.73 21.53
CA THR A 52 -4.64 7.72 22.17
C THR A 52 -5.71 6.95 21.39
N GLU A 53 -5.30 6.18 20.37
CA GLU A 53 -6.16 5.48 19.40
C GLU A 53 -7.09 6.39 18.58
N GLU A 54 -6.98 7.70 18.76
CA GLU A 54 -7.62 8.69 17.89
C GLU A 54 -7.06 8.58 16.47
N ILE A 55 -7.95 8.41 15.50
CA ILE A 55 -7.61 8.37 14.08
C ILE A 55 -7.89 9.72 13.45
N ASN A 56 -6.83 10.39 12.99
CA ASN A 56 -6.94 11.55 12.12
C ASN A 56 -7.02 11.07 10.67
N TRP A 57 -8.23 11.03 10.12
CA TRP A 57 -8.47 10.71 8.73
C TRP A 57 -8.13 11.91 7.84
N GLY A 58 -7.32 11.68 6.82
CA GLY A 58 -7.20 12.61 5.70
C GLY A 58 -8.37 12.43 4.72
N ASN A 59 -8.09 12.60 3.43
CA ASN A 59 -9.13 12.60 2.38
C ASN A 59 -9.73 11.20 2.09
N TYR A 60 -9.29 10.16 2.79
CA TYR A 60 -9.58 8.75 2.48
C TYR A 60 -10.58 8.08 3.44
N LYS A 61 -11.21 8.86 4.33
CA LYS A 61 -12.06 8.38 5.45
C LYS A 61 -13.12 7.35 5.07
N THR A 62 -13.70 7.41 3.87
CA THR A 62 -14.83 6.57 3.47
C THR A 62 -14.44 5.27 2.78
N ARG A 63 -13.19 5.15 2.30
CA ARG A 63 -12.76 4.01 1.47
C ARG A 63 -11.69 3.15 2.12
N VAL A 64 -11.15 3.54 3.27
CA VAL A 64 -10.09 2.78 3.94
C VAL A 64 -10.64 2.06 5.16
N GLN A 65 -10.46 0.75 5.20
CA GLN A 65 -10.68 -0.06 6.40
C GLN A 65 -9.33 -0.50 6.96
N MET A 66 -9.16 -0.34 8.26
CA MET A 66 -7.94 -0.69 8.96
C MET A 66 -8.12 -2.04 9.65
N PHE A 67 -7.09 -2.88 9.60
CA PHE A 67 -7.06 -4.14 10.36
C PHE A 67 -6.34 -3.99 11.71
N VAL A 68 -6.15 -2.76 12.19
CA VAL A 68 -5.41 -2.51 13.42
C VAL A 68 -6.25 -2.92 14.61
N ASN A 69 -5.82 -3.99 15.28
CA ASN A 69 -6.30 -4.35 16.61
C ASN A 69 -5.32 -3.75 17.65
N GLU A 70 -5.75 -3.54 18.89
CA GLU A 70 -4.95 -2.89 19.96
C GLU A 70 -3.60 -3.59 20.21
N SER A 71 -3.46 -4.85 19.79
CA SER A 71 -2.24 -5.66 19.86
C SER A 71 -1.70 -6.10 18.49
N SER A 72 -2.20 -5.55 17.36
CA SER A 72 -1.78 -6.03 16.04
C SER A 72 -0.42 -5.45 15.65
N ASN A 73 0.49 -6.38 15.36
CA ASN A 73 1.72 -6.15 14.60
C ASN A 73 1.43 -5.83 13.13
N ASP A 74 0.17 -5.79 12.75
CA ASP A 74 -0.29 -5.59 11.38
C ASP A 74 -0.97 -4.22 11.24
N CYS A 75 -0.32 -3.34 10.49
CA CYS A 75 -0.79 -2.00 10.13
C CYS A 75 -1.36 -1.96 8.70
N SER A 76 -1.65 -3.12 8.11
CA SER A 76 -2.23 -3.25 6.77
C SER A 76 -3.60 -2.59 6.69
N ILE A 77 -3.94 -2.15 5.47
CA ILE A 77 -5.20 -1.47 5.19
C ILE A 77 -5.88 -2.12 3.99
N LEU A 78 -7.21 -2.19 4.03
CA LEU A 78 -8.03 -2.50 2.87
C LEU A 78 -8.47 -1.19 2.24
N LEU A 79 -8.01 -0.94 1.02
CA LEU A 79 -8.49 0.17 0.20
C LEU A 79 -9.65 -0.32 -0.66
N LYS A 80 -10.84 0.22 -0.40
CA LYS A 80 -12.09 -0.23 -1.01
C LYS A 80 -12.44 0.53 -2.27
N ASN A 81 -13.11 -0.16 -3.17
CA ASN A 81 -13.68 0.39 -4.39
C ASN A 81 -12.63 1.23 -5.16
N ILE A 82 -11.60 0.55 -5.67
CA ILE A 82 -10.49 1.22 -6.35
C ILE A 82 -10.97 1.97 -7.60
N THR A 83 -10.49 3.20 -7.75
CA THR A 83 -10.80 4.06 -8.90
C THR A 83 -9.55 4.48 -9.66
N GLU A 84 -9.75 5.19 -10.78
CA GLU A 84 -8.65 5.72 -11.57
C GLU A 84 -7.70 6.66 -10.81
N ASP A 85 -8.25 7.37 -9.82
CA ASP A 85 -7.52 8.33 -9.00
C ASP A 85 -6.60 7.68 -7.95
N ASP A 86 -6.68 6.35 -7.78
CA ASP A 86 -5.82 5.58 -6.89
C ASP A 86 -4.51 5.13 -7.57
N ASN A 87 -4.25 5.57 -8.80
CA ASN A 87 -2.98 5.37 -9.49
C ASN A 87 -1.84 6.17 -8.81
N LYS A 88 -1.42 5.70 -7.64
CA LYS A 88 -0.52 6.39 -6.71
C LYS A 88 0.40 5.40 -6.02
N THR A 89 1.44 5.94 -5.39
CA THR A 89 2.36 5.17 -4.54
C THR A 89 1.95 5.32 -3.08
N TYR A 90 1.66 4.20 -2.42
CA TYR A 90 1.22 4.12 -1.04
C TYR A 90 2.38 3.72 -0.13
N THR A 91 2.47 4.35 1.04
CA THR A 91 3.47 4.04 2.05
C THR A 91 2.91 4.15 3.47
N CYS A 92 3.36 3.24 4.32
CA CYS A 92 3.11 3.20 5.75
C CYS A 92 4.36 3.72 6.47
N ARG A 93 4.19 4.59 7.47
CA ARG A 93 5.28 5.16 8.26
C ARG A 93 4.98 5.06 9.75
N PHE A 94 5.91 4.50 10.51
CA PHE A 94 5.83 4.33 11.96
C PHE A 94 7.20 4.54 12.61
N LYS A 95 7.24 4.73 13.93
CA LYS A 95 8.49 4.71 14.71
C LYS A 95 8.64 3.34 15.36
N ASN A 96 9.85 2.81 15.38
CA ASN A 96 10.13 1.58 16.11
C ASN A 96 10.37 1.84 17.61
N GLY A 97 10.04 0.87 18.47
CA GLY A 97 10.13 0.97 19.93
C GLY A 97 11.36 0.31 20.55
N VAL A 98 12.40 0.01 19.75
CA VAL A 98 13.59 -0.71 20.22
C VAL A 98 14.44 0.17 21.16
N PHE A 99 14.72 -0.32 22.37
CA PHE A 99 15.72 0.22 23.33
C PHE A 99 16.96 -0.71 23.29
N PRO A 100 18.23 -0.24 23.13
CA PRO A 100 18.89 0.90 23.81
C PRO A 100 19.45 2.00 22.82
N PRO A 101 20.04 3.12 23.30
CA PRO A 101 19.62 4.48 22.97
C PRO A 101 20.16 5.03 21.62
N ASP A 102 19.31 5.78 20.90
CA ASP A 102 19.44 7.25 20.81
C ASP A 102 18.53 7.89 19.74
N ILE A 103 17.90 7.13 18.83
CA ILE A 103 17.03 7.73 17.81
C ILE A 103 15.87 6.79 17.45
N PRO A 104 14.60 7.13 17.77
CA PRO A 104 13.43 6.44 17.21
C PRO A 104 13.54 6.50 15.69
N ARG A 105 13.80 5.35 15.06
CA ARG A 105 13.97 5.31 13.61
C ARG A 105 12.59 5.36 12.99
N VAL A 106 12.34 6.39 12.17
CA VAL A 106 11.16 6.39 11.32
C VAL A 106 11.33 5.25 10.32
N VAL A 107 10.57 4.19 10.52
CA VAL A 107 10.45 3.07 9.60
C VAL A 107 9.42 3.44 8.56
N THR A 108 9.79 3.28 7.30
CA THR A 108 8.89 3.43 6.14
C THR A 108 8.78 2.07 5.48
N SER A 109 7.56 1.60 5.26
CA SER A 109 7.32 0.34 4.55
C SER A 109 7.84 0.43 3.10
N PRO A 110 8.05 -0.71 2.43
CA PRO A 110 8.21 -0.73 0.98
C PRO A 110 7.09 0.04 0.28
N ARG A 111 7.45 0.68 -0.83
CA ARG A 111 6.51 1.40 -1.70
C ARG A 111 5.58 0.41 -2.37
N GLN A 112 4.29 0.71 -2.31
CA GLN A 112 3.24 -0.09 -2.93
C GLN A 112 2.67 0.70 -4.09
N TYR A 113 2.82 0.17 -5.29
CA TYR A 113 2.43 0.86 -6.52
C TYR A 113 1.10 0.32 -6.99
N LEU A 114 0.12 1.20 -7.03
CA LEU A 114 -1.16 0.94 -7.68
C LEU A 114 -1.07 1.62 -9.04
N THR A 115 -1.03 0.83 -10.11
CA THR A 115 -0.85 1.33 -11.48
C THR A 115 -1.95 0.82 -12.36
N ILE A 116 -2.60 1.73 -13.08
CA ILE A 116 -3.69 1.38 -13.97
C ILE A 116 -3.14 1.15 -15.36
N ILE A 117 -3.38 -0.06 -15.87
CA ILE A 117 -2.84 -0.52 -17.13
C ILE A 117 -4.01 -0.92 -18.03
N PRO A 118 -4.09 -0.39 -19.26
CA PRO A 118 -5.04 -0.90 -20.24
C PRO A 118 -4.74 -2.37 -20.55
N ALA A 119 -5.78 -3.20 -20.58
CA ALA A 119 -5.61 -4.64 -20.85
C ALA A 119 -4.87 -4.92 -22.18
N LEU A 120 -5.04 -4.04 -23.17
CA LEU A 120 -4.31 -4.13 -24.45
C LEU A 120 -2.79 -4.05 -24.28
N VAL A 121 -2.28 -3.25 -23.34
CA VAL A 121 -0.83 -3.11 -23.09
C VAL A 121 -0.27 -4.40 -22.51
N LEU A 122 -1.00 -5.08 -21.62
CA LEU A 122 -0.60 -6.38 -21.07
C LEU A 122 -0.52 -7.46 -22.16
N LEU A 123 -1.46 -7.47 -23.10
CA LEU A 123 -1.44 -8.41 -24.23
C LEU A 123 -0.22 -8.19 -25.13
N LEU A 124 0.17 -6.94 -25.37
CA LEU A 124 1.38 -6.62 -26.14
C LEU A 124 2.66 -7.07 -25.41
N MET A 125 2.73 -6.92 -24.09
CA MET A 125 3.86 -7.40 -23.28
C MET A 125 3.93 -8.94 -23.25
N GLY A 126 2.79 -9.63 -23.19
CA GLY A 126 2.70 -11.08 -23.30
C GLY A 126 3.11 -11.62 -24.68
N CYS A 127 2.79 -10.89 -25.75
CA CYS A 127 3.25 -11.23 -27.09
C CYS A 127 4.79 -11.22 -27.19
N ILE A 128 5.48 -10.28 -26.54
CA ILE A 128 6.96 -10.21 -26.58
C ILE A 128 7.58 -11.47 -25.96
N VAL A 129 7.04 -11.96 -24.84
CA VAL A 129 7.50 -13.21 -24.20
C VAL A 129 7.17 -14.43 -25.06
N GLY A 130 6.01 -14.45 -25.72
CA GLY A 130 5.62 -15.49 -26.67
C GLY A 130 6.51 -15.56 -27.92
N PHE A 131 6.97 -14.42 -28.45
CA PHE A 131 7.89 -14.39 -29.59
C PHE A 131 9.31 -14.86 -29.23
N ILE A 132 9.77 -14.57 -28.01
CA ILE A 132 11.03 -15.12 -27.52
C ILE A 132 10.88 -16.65 -27.33
N GLY A 133 9.75 -17.15 -26.85
CA GLY A 133 9.49 -18.59 -26.73
C GLY A 133 9.39 -19.36 -28.06
N ILE A 134 9.08 -18.69 -29.17
CA ILE A 134 8.96 -19.32 -30.51
C ILE A 134 10.29 -19.26 -31.29
N THR A 135 11.24 -18.41 -30.90
CA THR A 135 12.56 -18.33 -31.55
C THR A 135 13.59 -19.32 -30.98
N TYR A 136 13.25 -20.00 -29.87
CA TYR A 136 14.06 -21.06 -29.26
C TYR A 136 13.49 -22.49 -29.47
N LEU A 137 12.62 -22.69 -30.47
CA LEU A 137 12.14 -24.00 -30.92
C LEU A 137 12.63 -24.31 -32.34
#